data_AF-A0A4Q0Z4E3-F1
#
_entry.id   AF-A0A4Q0Z4E3-F1
#
_cell.length_a   1.000
_cell.length_b   1.000
_cell.length_c   1.000
_cell.angle_alpha   90.00
_cell.angle_beta   90.00
_cell.angle_gamma   90.00
#
_symmetry.space_group_name_H-M   'P 1'
#
loop_
_entity.id
_entity.type
_entity.pdbx_description
1 polymer ?
#
loop_
_entity_poly.entity_id
_entity_poly.type
_entity_poly.pdbx_seq_one_letter_code
_entity_poly.pdbx_strand_id
1 'polypeptide(L)'
;MKKLLLLIAFSLIAFAQTPEVPKNYPNGELGRMVKLGEAIMNETNTHPLTKDLVGNNLQCKSCHLIGNDGKPGTMTTIGTFRGTAASFPAFSKREKTVQTLQDRINNCYMRSMDGKRPIIDTEASVAMAAYITWLSTGFEINMDENRPCSVLTSKRWATEQKKFAAIQKKATHENYLAGKKIFETKCASCHGMNGEGVAVFPPLWGQDKNGKWLSYNTGAGMSKLNKAPAWIKENMPLGQGGTLSDQEAADVALFVDAQPRASFDLKDHLLPKEEMGHYNSKVHEEKHSVESNFKAFGLDLQKIKTGK
;
A
#
# COMPACT_ATOMS: atom_id res chain seq x y z
N MET A 1 -66.63 -6.14 -21.20
CA MET A 1 -65.33 -6.77 -21.49
C MET A 1 -64.30 -5.70 -21.83
N LYS A 2 -63.60 -5.13 -20.84
CA LYS A 2 -62.44 -4.25 -21.09
C LYS A 2 -61.18 -5.05 -20.78
N LYS A 3 -60.37 -5.30 -21.82
CA LYS A 3 -59.09 -6.02 -21.73
C LYS A 3 -58.10 -5.17 -20.94
N LEU A 4 -57.60 -5.72 -19.83
CA LEU A 4 -56.50 -5.17 -19.05
C LEU A 4 -55.19 -5.56 -19.76
N LEU A 5 -54.51 -4.62 -20.41
CA LEU A 5 -53.14 -4.84 -20.89
C LEU A 5 -52.20 -4.72 -19.68
N LEU A 6 -51.58 -5.84 -19.31
CA LEU A 6 -50.52 -5.89 -18.31
C LEU A 6 -49.20 -5.49 -18.99
N LEU A 7 -48.73 -4.26 -18.73
CA LEU A 7 -47.39 -3.82 -19.13
C LEU A 7 -46.36 -4.40 -18.16
N ILE A 8 -45.60 -5.40 -18.61
CA ILE A 8 -44.45 -5.95 -17.89
C ILE A 8 -43.28 -5.01 -18.14
N ALA A 9 -42.94 -4.17 -17.15
CA ALA A 9 -41.74 -3.36 -17.17
C ALA A 9 -40.52 -4.23 -16.83
N PHE A 10 -39.68 -4.52 -17.83
CA PHE A 10 -38.35 -5.08 -17.61
C PHE A 10 -37.45 -4.00 -17.01
N SER A 11 -37.19 -4.06 -15.71
CA SER A 11 -36.15 -3.25 -15.07
C SER A 11 -34.77 -3.78 -15.48
N LEU A 12 -34.14 -3.14 -16.46
CA LEU A 12 -32.71 -3.31 -16.73
C LEU A 12 -31.94 -2.72 -15.55
N ILE A 13 -31.49 -3.57 -14.63
CA ILE A 13 -30.50 -3.18 -13.63
C ILE A 13 -29.18 -3.01 -14.37
N ALA A 14 -28.86 -1.78 -14.75
CA ALA A 14 -27.53 -1.44 -15.25
C ALA A 14 -26.54 -1.55 -14.08
N PHE A 15 -25.77 -2.64 -14.03
CA PHE A 15 -24.61 -2.70 -13.16
C PHE A 15 -23.61 -1.66 -13.66
N ALA A 16 -23.29 -0.66 -12.83
CA ALA A 16 -22.25 0.31 -13.15
C ALA A 16 -20.93 -0.44 -13.34
N GLN A 17 -20.48 -0.56 -14.59
CA GLN A 17 -19.23 -1.21 -14.94
C GLN A 17 -18.08 -0.38 -14.39
N THR A 18 -17.10 -1.03 -13.76
CA THR A 18 -15.89 -0.34 -13.29
C THR A 18 -15.18 0.32 -14.48
N PRO A 19 -14.94 1.64 -14.47
CA PRO A 19 -14.28 2.34 -15.57
C PRO A 19 -12.95 1.68 -15.95
N GLU A 20 -12.70 1.46 -17.24
CA GLU A 20 -11.43 0.86 -17.71
C GLU A 20 -10.23 1.79 -17.44
N VAL A 21 -9.02 1.22 -17.44
CA VAL A 21 -7.79 2.02 -17.41
C VAL A 21 -7.72 2.82 -18.72
N PRO A 22 -7.52 4.15 -18.68
CA PRO A 22 -7.40 4.93 -19.91
C PRO A 22 -6.21 4.45 -20.73
N LYS A 23 -6.40 4.33 -22.05
CA LYS A 23 -5.36 3.85 -22.97
C LYS A 23 -4.47 4.98 -23.49
N ASN A 24 -5.08 6.15 -23.70
CA ASN A 24 -4.39 7.31 -24.25
C ASN A 24 -4.03 8.29 -23.13
N TYR A 25 -2.79 8.73 -23.13
CA TYR A 25 -2.37 9.86 -22.30
C TYR A 25 -3.03 11.15 -22.82
N PRO A 26 -3.27 12.14 -21.95
CA PRO A 26 -3.65 13.48 -22.39
C PRO A 26 -2.60 14.09 -23.33
N ASN A 27 -3.00 15.08 -24.11
CA ASN A 27 -2.07 15.82 -24.98
C ASN A 27 -1.26 16.85 -24.19
N GLY A 28 -0.14 17.29 -24.78
CA GLY A 28 0.66 18.41 -24.28
C GLY A 28 1.28 18.16 -22.90
N GLU A 29 1.42 19.25 -22.14
CA GLU A 29 2.13 19.26 -20.86
C GLU A 29 1.50 18.34 -19.81
N LEU A 30 0.17 18.23 -19.78
CA LEU A 30 -0.51 17.29 -18.89
C LEU A 30 -0.13 15.83 -19.21
N GLY A 31 -0.05 15.48 -20.49
CA GLY A 31 0.41 14.16 -20.93
C GLY A 31 1.85 13.86 -20.49
N ARG A 32 2.73 14.86 -20.56
CA ARG A 32 4.11 14.77 -20.06
C ARG A 32 4.12 14.45 -18.57
N MET A 33 3.33 15.17 -17.77
CA MET A 33 3.25 14.97 -16.32
C MET A 33 2.67 13.60 -15.93
N VAL A 34 1.67 13.10 -16.66
CA VAL A 34 1.13 11.74 -16.42
C VAL A 34 2.18 10.67 -16.72
N LYS A 35 2.91 10.79 -17.83
CA LYS A 35 4.00 9.85 -18.19
C LYS A 35 5.16 9.91 -17.19
N LEU A 36 5.52 11.11 -16.73
CA LEU A 36 6.52 11.30 -15.69
C LEU A 36 6.09 10.63 -14.38
N GLY A 37 4.82 10.79 -13.99
CA GLY A 37 4.27 10.12 -12.80
C GLY A 37 4.32 8.61 -12.92
N GLU A 38 3.95 8.05 -14.07
CA GLU A 38 4.08 6.60 -14.35
C GLU A 38 5.53 6.11 -14.20
N ALA A 39 6.49 6.84 -14.78
CA ALA A 39 7.91 6.53 -14.69
C ALA A 39 8.39 6.54 -13.23
N ILE A 40 8.04 7.57 -12.45
CA ILE A 40 8.37 7.65 -11.02
C ILE A 40 7.76 6.49 -10.23
N MET A 41 6.53 6.08 -10.50
CA MET A 41 5.91 4.93 -9.82
C MET A 41 6.61 3.60 -10.17
N ASN A 42 7.15 3.49 -11.39
CA ASN A 42 7.89 2.33 -11.85
C ASN A 42 9.35 2.28 -11.36
N GLU A 43 9.97 3.43 -11.15
CA GLU A 43 11.41 3.59 -10.94
C GLU A 43 11.71 4.41 -9.68
N THR A 44 10.86 4.35 -8.66
CA THR A 44 10.83 5.30 -7.53
C THR A 44 12.18 5.49 -6.83
N ASN A 45 12.92 4.41 -6.61
CA ASN A 45 14.23 4.42 -5.94
C ASN A 45 15.41 4.80 -6.86
N THR A 46 15.22 4.85 -8.18
CA THR A 46 16.28 5.13 -9.16
C THR A 46 16.03 6.40 -9.97
N HIS A 47 14.79 6.87 -10.02
CA HIS A 47 14.39 8.02 -10.82
C HIS A 47 15.10 9.30 -10.31
N PRO A 48 15.68 10.14 -11.19
CA PRO A 48 16.49 11.29 -10.78
C PRO A 48 15.81 12.26 -9.82
N LEU A 49 14.49 12.44 -9.95
CA LEU A 49 13.71 13.35 -9.09
C LEU A 49 13.39 12.80 -7.70
N THR A 50 13.57 11.49 -7.45
CA THR A 50 13.05 10.84 -6.23
C THR A 50 14.05 9.92 -5.54
N LYS A 51 15.11 9.48 -6.23
CA LYS A 51 16.12 8.55 -5.68
C LYS A 51 16.72 9.02 -4.34
N ASP A 52 16.93 10.33 -4.18
CA ASP A 52 17.52 10.91 -2.95
C ASP A 52 16.51 11.04 -1.81
N LEU A 53 15.23 10.75 -2.08
CA LEU A 53 14.14 10.73 -1.11
C LEU A 53 13.80 9.32 -0.65
N VAL A 54 14.45 8.27 -1.17
CA VAL A 54 14.17 6.86 -0.87
C VAL A 54 15.31 6.26 -0.06
N GLY A 55 15.00 5.73 1.13
CA GLY A 55 16.00 5.13 2.04
C GLY A 55 16.19 3.62 1.86
N ASN A 56 15.35 2.97 1.05
CA ASN A 56 15.38 1.51 0.85
C ASN A 56 15.47 1.11 -0.63
N ASN A 57 15.16 -0.14 -0.96
CA ASN A 57 15.23 -0.69 -2.32
C ASN A 57 13.85 -0.95 -2.94
N LEU A 58 12.78 -0.39 -2.37
CA LEU A 58 11.43 -0.57 -2.87
C LEU A 58 11.09 0.44 -3.98
N GLN A 59 10.05 0.12 -4.74
CA GLN A 59 9.41 1.00 -5.72
C GLN A 59 7.91 1.03 -5.44
N CYS A 60 7.17 2.06 -5.90
CA CYS A 60 5.72 2.09 -5.70
C CYS A 60 5.06 0.81 -6.25
N LYS A 61 5.52 0.33 -7.42
CA LYS A 61 5.06 -0.91 -8.03
C LYS A 61 5.31 -2.18 -7.20
N SER A 62 6.21 -2.13 -6.21
CA SER A 62 6.46 -3.27 -5.30
C SER A 62 5.23 -3.64 -4.46
N CYS A 63 4.33 -2.68 -4.20
CA CYS A 63 3.07 -2.92 -3.48
C CYS A 63 1.83 -2.54 -4.29
N HIS A 64 1.97 -1.61 -5.23
CA HIS A 64 0.91 -1.18 -6.13
C HIS A 64 1.06 -1.94 -7.44
N LEU A 65 0.52 -3.16 -7.47
CA LEU A 65 0.85 -4.14 -8.51
C LEU A 65 0.44 -3.71 -9.92
N ILE A 66 1.26 -4.13 -10.88
CA ILE A 66 1.03 -3.91 -12.30
C ILE A 66 -0.15 -4.77 -12.77
N GLY A 67 -1.13 -4.15 -13.42
CA GLY A 67 -2.23 -4.84 -14.08
C GLY A 67 -1.87 -5.32 -15.49
N ASN A 68 -2.87 -5.88 -16.19
CA ASN A 68 -2.67 -6.41 -17.55
C ASN A 68 -2.28 -5.34 -18.59
N ASP A 69 -2.53 -4.06 -18.30
CA ASP A 69 -2.10 -2.92 -19.11
C ASP A 69 -0.60 -2.57 -18.95
N GLY A 70 0.12 -3.26 -18.05
CA GLY A 70 1.55 -3.07 -17.83
C GLY A 70 1.91 -1.85 -16.97
N LYS A 71 0.94 -1.15 -16.37
CA LYS A 71 1.18 0.07 -15.60
C LYS A 71 1.13 -0.14 -14.09
N PRO A 72 1.93 0.57 -13.30
CA PRO A 72 1.97 0.42 -11.85
C PRO A 72 0.63 0.79 -11.19
N GLY A 73 0.13 -0.06 -10.31
CA GLY A 73 -1.06 0.17 -9.51
C GLY A 73 -2.40 0.00 -10.24
N THR A 74 -2.42 -0.63 -11.41
CA THR A 74 -3.66 -0.85 -12.17
C THR A 74 -4.36 -2.19 -11.87
N MET A 75 -3.69 -3.10 -11.16
CA MET A 75 -4.36 -4.29 -10.60
C MET A 75 -5.52 -3.87 -9.68
N THR A 76 -6.67 -4.55 -9.75
CA THR A 76 -7.93 -4.17 -9.04
C THR A 76 -8.05 -4.72 -7.63
N THR A 77 -6.95 -5.21 -7.08
CA THR A 77 -6.83 -5.72 -5.71
C THR A 77 -6.58 -4.57 -4.72
N ILE A 78 -6.60 -4.89 -3.42
CA ILE A 78 -6.16 -3.97 -2.37
C ILE A 78 -4.76 -3.44 -2.73
N GLY A 79 -4.63 -2.11 -2.78
CA GLY A 79 -3.41 -1.45 -3.25
C GLY A 79 -3.54 -0.85 -4.67
N THR A 80 -4.70 -0.93 -5.32
CA THR A 80 -4.91 -0.23 -6.60
C THR A 80 -4.82 1.30 -6.47
N PHE A 81 -4.29 1.97 -7.49
CA PHE A 81 -4.37 3.42 -7.69
C PHE A 81 -5.65 3.85 -8.42
N ARG A 82 -6.35 2.90 -9.07
CA ARG A 82 -7.56 3.20 -9.84
C ARG A 82 -8.67 3.70 -8.93
N GLY A 83 -9.29 4.80 -9.32
CA GLY A 83 -10.34 5.45 -8.53
C GLY A 83 -9.84 6.01 -7.19
N THR A 84 -8.52 6.05 -6.94
CA THR A 84 -7.98 6.64 -5.72
C THR A 84 -8.21 8.14 -5.70
N ALA A 85 -7.94 8.86 -6.79
CA ALA A 85 -8.09 10.30 -6.82
C ALA A 85 -9.54 10.77 -6.59
N ALA A 86 -10.52 9.94 -6.99
CA ALA A 86 -11.94 10.21 -6.78
C ALA A 86 -12.34 10.29 -5.30
N SER A 87 -11.53 9.74 -4.39
CA SER A 87 -11.76 9.81 -2.94
C SER A 87 -11.15 11.03 -2.26
N PHE A 88 -10.37 11.86 -2.98
CA PHE A 88 -9.65 13.00 -2.39
C PHE A 88 -10.29 14.37 -2.71
N PRO A 89 -10.17 15.38 -1.82
CA PRO A 89 -9.55 15.31 -0.49
C PRO A 89 -10.24 14.33 0.48
N ALA A 90 -9.45 13.68 1.34
CA ALA A 90 -9.93 12.60 2.20
C ALA A 90 -9.46 12.80 3.64
N PHE A 91 -10.29 12.44 4.62
CA PHE A 91 -9.85 12.44 6.01
C PHE A 91 -8.90 11.26 6.28
N SER A 92 -7.77 11.56 6.91
CA SER A 92 -6.81 10.57 7.36
C SER A 92 -6.86 10.41 8.87
N LYS A 93 -7.38 9.27 9.34
CA LYS A 93 -7.34 8.93 10.77
C LYS A 93 -5.93 8.93 11.35
N ARG A 94 -4.93 8.51 10.55
CA ARG A 94 -3.51 8.47 10.95
C ARG A 94 -2.98 9.88 11.19
N GLU A 95 -3.26 10.80 10.27
CA GLU A 95 -2.67 12.14 10.23
C GLU A 95 -3.59 13.19 10.90
N LYS A 96 -4.76 12.76 11.35
CA LYS A 96 -5.79 13.53 12.07
C LYS A 96 -6.20 14.82 11.33
N THR A 97 -6.19 14.76 10.01
CA THR A 97 -6.47 15.91 9.13
C THR A 97 -7.05 15.44 7.79
N VAL A 98 -7.64 16.37 7.05
CA VAL A 98 -7.99 16.16 5.64
C VAL A 98 -6.72 16.32 4.80
N GLN A 99 -6.46 15.36 3.93
CA GLN A 99 -5.26 15.30 3.13
C GLN A 99 -5.58 15.43 1.65
N THR A 100 -4.66 16.07 0.92
CA THR A 100 -4.63 15.99 -0.53
C THR A 100 -4.11 14.61 -0.98
N LEU A 101 -4.22 14.32 -2.27
CA LEU A 101 -3.63 13.11 -2.85
C LEU A 101 -2.10 13.14 -2.70
N GLN A 102 -1.46 14.29 -2.97
CA GLN A 102 -0.02 14.49 -2.82
C GLN A 102 0.44 14.23 -1.37
N ASP A 103 -0.27 14.73 -0.36
CA ASP A 103 0.06 14.43 1.04
C ASP A 103 0.06 12.93 1.30
N ARG A 104 -0.94 12.22 0.78
CA ARG A 104 -1.03 10.77 0.95
C ARG A 104 0.14 10.05 0.30
N ILE A 105 0.57 10.47 -0.90
CA ILE A 105 1.75 9.94 -1.61
C ILE A 105 3.02 10.25 -0.81
N ASN A 106 3.19 11.47 -0.36
CA ASN A 106 4.38 11.93 0.36
C ASN A 106 4.52 11.19 1.71
N ASN A 107 3.41 10.86 2.36
CA ASN A 107 3.43 10.04 3.57
C ASN A 107 3.82 8.57 3.31
N CYS A 108 3.76 8.07 2.06
CA CYS A 108 4.34 6.78 1.71
C CYS A 108 5.87 6.83 1.71
N TYR A 109 6.49 7.94 1.28
CA TYR A 109 7.95 8.06 1.26
C TYR A 109 8.56 7.89 2.64
N MET A 110 7.99 8.57 3.65
CA MET A 110 8.44 8.45 5.04
C MET A 110 8.38 7.02 5.61
N ARG A 111 7.56 6.15 5.02
CA ARG A 111 7.18 4.87 5.63
C ARG A 111 7.55 3.70 4.74
N SER A 112 6.81 3.53 3.66
CA SER A 112 7.04 2.44 2.70
C SER A 112 8.42 2.56 2.05
N MET A 113 8.88 3.78 1.76
CA MET A 113 10.17 4.00 1.09
C MET A 113 11.32 4.27 2.06
N ASP A 114 11.07 4.19 3.37
CA ASP A 114 12.01 4.48 4.45
C ASP A 114 12.80 5.79 4.26
N GLY A 115 12.15 6.79 3.66
CA GLY A 115 12.79 7.94 3.05
C GLY A 115 12.37 9.28 3.64
N LYS A 116 12.56 10.36 2.89
CA LYS A 116 12.17 11.71 3.30
C LYS A 116 10.86 12.11 2.66
N ARG A 117 9.99 12.81 3.40
CA ARG A 117 8.73 13.37 2.87
C ARG A 117 9.05 14.39 1.76
N PRO A 118 8.58 14.17 0.51
CA PRO A 118 8.71 15.17 -0.54
C PRO A 118 7.92 16.45 -0.24
N ILE A 119 8.34 17.56 -0.84
CA ILE A 119 7.59 18.82 -0.86
C ILE A 119 6.43 18.68 -1.86
N ILE A 120 5.26 19.18 -1.48
CA ILE A 120 3.97 18.84 -2.09
C ILE A 120 3.77 19.35 -3.52
N ASP A 121 4.43 20.44 -3.89
CA ASP A 121 4.30 21.16 -5.17
C ASP A 121 5.51 20.98 -6.09
N THR A 122 6.43 20.09 -5.74
CA THR A 122 7.53 19.68 -6.63
C THR A 122 7.00 18.99 -7.89
N GLU A 123 7.77 19.06 -8.98
CA GLU A 123 7.42 18.39 -10.24
C GLU A 123 7.12 16.90 -10.02
N ALA A 124 7.95 16.20 -9.23
CA ALA A 124 7.72 14.79 -8.91
C ALA A 124 6.39 14.55 -8.17
N SER A 125 6.08 15.36 -7.15
CA SER A 125 4.84 15.24 -6.37
C SER A 125 3.61 15.48 -7.25
N VAL A 126 3.63 16.52 -8.09
CA VAL A 126 2.55 16.83 -9.03
C VAL A 126 2.40 15.73 -10.09
N ALA A 127 3.51 15.23 -10.65
CA ALA A 127 3.49 14.17 -11.66
C ALA A 127 2.88 12.87 -11.12
N MET A 128 3.28 12.46 -9.92
CA MET A 128 2.73 11.28 -9.25
C MET A 128 1.21 11.40 -9.02
N ALA A 129 0.73 12.57 -8.57
CA ALA A 129 -0.70 12.83 -8.40
C ALA A 129 -1.44 12.88 -9.75
N ALA A 130 -0.84 13.48 -10.79
CA ALA A 130 -1.40 13.51 -12.13
C ALA A 130 -1.61 12.10 -12.70
N TYR A 131 -0.65 11.20 -12.49
CA TYR A 131 -0.77 9.81 -12.92
C TYR A 131 -1.92 9.05 -12.24
N ILE A 132 -2.02 9.13 -10.90
CA ILE A 132 -3.13 8.50 -10.16
C ILE A 132 -4.49 9.11 -10.53
N THR A 133 -4.51 10.43 -10.78
CA THR A 133 -5.72 11.13 -11.25
C THR A 133 -6.14 10.66 -12.62
N TRP A 134 -5.19 10.52 -13.56
CA TRP A 134 -5.45 9.96 -14.89
C TRP A 134 -6.00 8.54 -14.80
N LEU A 135 -5.41 7.65 -13.98
CA LEU A 135 -5.93 6.30 -13.71
C LEU A 135 -7.33 6.27 -13.07
N SER A 136 -7.79 7.40 -12.53
CA SER A 136 -9.11 7.55 -11.92
C SER A 136 -10.14 8.19 -12.87
N THR A 137 -9.80 8.37 -14.15
CA THR A 137 -10.72 8.90 -15.17
C THR A 137 -11.97 8.02 -15.28
N GLY A 138 -13.15 8.65 -15.33
CA GLY A 138 -14.44 7.96 -15.40
C GLY A 138 -15.02 7.54 -14.05
N PHE A 139 -14.27 7.64 -12.96
CA PHE A 139 -14.82 7.49 -11.61
C PHE A 139 -15.51 8.78 -11.16
N GLU A 140 -16.70 8.65 -10.57
CA GLU A 140 -17.36 9.78 -9.91
C GLU A 140 -16.58 10.19 -8.67
N ILE A 141 -16.39 11.51 -8.50
CA ILE A 141 -15.80 12.05 -7.29
C ILE A 141 -16.74 11.75 -6.12
N ASN A 142 -16.21 11.01 -5.15
CA ASN A 142 -16.89 10.64 -3.92
C ASN A 142 -15.87 10.67 -2.79
N MET A 143 -15.67 11.86 -2.22
CA MET A 143 -14.72 12.10 -1.15
C MET A 143 -14.98 11.19 0.05
N ASP A 144 -13.92 10.64 0.63
CA ASP A 144 -14.03 9.69 1.74
C ASP A 144 -13.69 10.38 3.07
N GLU A 145 -14.73 10.57 3.90
CA GLU A 145 -14.65 11.17 5.24
C GLU A 145 -14.00 10.26 6.30
N ASN A 146 -13.73 9.00 5.95
CA ASN A 146 -13.24 7.99 6.88
C ASN A 146 -11.81 7.53 6.56
N ARG A 147 -11.42 7.49 5.29
CA ARG A 147 -10.10 7.00 4.88
C ARG A 147 -9.62 7.46 3.50
N PRO A 148 -8.30 7.67 3.32
CA PRO A 148 -7.70 8.02 2.03
C PRO A 148 -7.36 6.77 1.20
N CYS A 149 -8.38 6.06 0.70
CA CYS A 149 -8.25 4.80 -0.07
C CYS A 149 -9.04 4.87 -1.39
N SER A 150 -8.73 3.97 -2.34
CA SER A 150 -9.52 3.81 -3.57
C SER A 150 -10.98 3.44 -3.29
N VAL A 151 -11.91 4.06 -4.02
CA VAL A 151 -13.34 3.70 -4.01
C VAL A 151 -13.59 2.22 -4.33
N LEU A 152 -12.71 1.57 -5.10
CA LEU A 152 -12.83 0.16 -5.49
C LEU A 152 -12.60 -0.80 -4.34
N THR A 153 -11.76 -0.42 -3.38
CA THR A 153 -11.24 -1.34 -2.37
C THR A 153 -11.50 -0.86 -0.94
N SER A 154 -11.93 0.39 -0.73
CA SER A 154 -12.13 1.02 0.60
C SER A 154 -12.96 0.14 1.55
N LYS A 155 -14.10 -0.39 1.08
CA LYS A 155 -14.96 -1.29 1.87
C LYS A 155 -14.28 -2.62 2.19
N ARG A 156 -13.71 -3.28 1.17
CA ARG A 156 -13.03 -4.58 1.31
C ARG A 156 -11.83 -4.48 2.24
N TRP A 157 -11.01 -3.44 2.07
CA TRP A 157 -9.90 -3.09 2.95
C TRP A 157 -10.35 -2.89 4.41
N ALA A 158 -11.53 -2.29 4.64
CA ALA A 158 -12.11 -2.17 5.98
C ALA A 158 -12.39 -3.52 6.63
N THR A 159 -13.04 -4.39 5.87
CA THR A 159 -13.53 -5.70 6.33
C THR A 159 -12.35 -6.63 6.61
N GLU A 160 -11.42 -6.75 5.66
CA GLU A 160 -10.26 -7.61 5.78
C GLU A 160 -9.37 -7.20 6.97
N GLN A 161 -9.11 -5.90 7.17
CA GLN A 161 -8.35 -5.43 8.33
C GLN A 161 -8.98 -5.79 9.68
N LYS A 162 -10.32 -5.78 9.78
CA LYS A 162 -11.01 -6.16 11.01
C LYS A 162 -10.89 -7.67 11.24
N LYS A 163 -11.08 -8.47 10.18
CA LYS A 163 -10.93 -9.92 10.21
C LYS A 163 -9.53 -10.34 10.64
N PHE A 164 -8.49 -9.83 9.98
CA PHE A 164 -7.12 -10.17 10.32
C PHE A 164 -6.67 -9.63 11.67
N ALA A 165 -7.23 -8.51 12.14
CA ALA A 165 -6.98 -8.08 13.52
C ALA A 165 -7.50 -9.09 14.55
N ALA A 166 -8.63 -9.74 14.30
CA ALA A 166 -9.17 -10.76 15.19
C ALA A 166 -8.34 -12.06 15.17
N ILE A 167 -7.80 -12.44 14.01
CA ILE A 167 -6.91 -13.61 13.86
C ILE A 167 -5.58 -13.36 14.57
N GLN A 168 -4.92 -12.24 14.28
CA GLN A 168 -3.58 -11.95 14.79
C GLN A 168 -3.51 -11.80 16.31
N LYS A 169 -4.58 -11.30 16.96
CA LYS A 169 -4.65 -11.24 18.43
C LYS A 169 -4.53 -12.59 19.12
N LYS A 170 -4.75 -13.68 18.38
CA LYS A 170 -4.67 -15.06 18.87
C LYS A 170 -3.40 -15.78 18.42
N ALA A 171 -2.50 -15.08 17.71
CA ALA A 171 -1.30 -15.68 17.18
C ALA A 171 -0.39 -16.21 18.29
N THR A 172 0.23 -17.36 18.04
CA THR A 172 1.19 -18.01 18.94
C THR A 172 2.52 -18.25 18.21
N HIS A 173 3.48 -18.85 18.90
CA HIS A 173 4.72 -19.32 18.28
C HIS A 173 4.46 -20.36 17.17
N GLU A 174 3.43 -21.19 17.29
CA GLU A 174 3.07 -22.18 16.27
C GLU A 174 2.67 -21.49 14.95
N ASN A 175 1.93 -20.38 15.04
CA ASN A 175 1.59 -19.56 13.87
C ASN A 175 2.83 -18.95 13.20
N TYR A 176 3.82 -18.52 13.99
CA TYR A 176 5.09 -18.03 13.46
C TYR A 176 5.85 -19.13 12.69
N LEU A 177 5.91 -20.34 13.24
CA LEU A 177 6.54 -21.49 12.58
C LEU A 177 5.78 -21.91 11.31
N ALA A 178 4.44 -21.91 11.36
CA ALA A 178 3.60 -22.15 10.18
C ALA A 178 3.86 -21.10 9.10
N GLY A 179 3.93 -19.83 9.48
CA GLY A 179 4.27 -18.70 8.61
C GLY A 179 5.63 -18.84 7.94
N LYS A 180 6.65 -19.27 8.70
CA LYS A 180 7.99 -19.57 8.18
C LYS A 180 7.93 -20.66 7.10
N LYS A 181 7.24 -21.77 7.38
CA LYS A 181 7.07 -22.87 6.41
C LYS A 181 6.35 -22.41 5.13
N ILE A 182 5.30 -21.59 5.27
CA ILE A 182 4.58 -21.01 4.13
C ILE A 182 5.52 -20.12 3.32
N PHE A 183 6.29 -19.26 3.98
CA PHE A 183 7.27 -18.40 3.32
C PHE A 183 8.29 -19.22 2.52
N GLU A 184 8.90 -20.22 3.15
CA GLU A 184 9.91 -21.08 2.53
C GLU A 184 9.37 -21.83 1.30
N THR A 185 8.09 -22.25 1.35
CA THR A 185 7.49 -23.08 0.29
C THR A 185 6.82 -22.30 -0.81
N LYS A 186 6.27 -21.11 -0.53
CA LYS A 186 5.42 -20.35 -1.48
C LYS A 186 5.97 -18.97 -1.84
N CYS A 187 6.95 -18.43 -1.11
CA CYS A 187 7.39 -17.03 -1.25
C CYS A 187 8.89 -16.90 -1.56
N ALA A 188 9.72 -17.75 -0.97
CA ALA A 188 11.17 -17.61 -0.97
C ALA A 188 11.83 -17.72 -2.35
N SER A 189 11.23 -18.46 -3.28
CA SER A 189 11.73 -18.56 -4.67
C SER A 189 11.77 -17.21 -5.38
N CYS A 190 10.87 -16.29 -5.01
CA CYS A 190 10.83 -14.93 -5.53
C CYS A 190 11.50 -13.93 -4.58
N HIS A 191 11.25 -14.04 -3.27
CA HIS A 191 11.68 -13.03 -2.30
C HIS A 191 13.03 -13.32 -1.62
N GLY A 192 13.70 -14.42 -1.96
CA GLY A 192 14.92 -14.87 -1.32
C GLY A 192 14.66 -15.56 0.02
N MET A 193 15.60 -16.41 0.46
CA MET A 193 15.39 -17.20 1.67
C MET A 193 15.48 -16.36 2.95
N ASN A 194 16.16 -15.22 2.87
CA ASN A 194 16.31 -14.25 3.93
C ASN A 194 15.52 -12.97 3.62
N GLY A 195 14.53 -13.02 2.71
CA GLY A 195 13.69 -11.88 2.35
C GLY A 195 14.42 -10.74 1.64
N GLU A 196 15.62 -10.98 1.12
CA GLU A 196 16.51 -10.01 0.48
C GLU A 196 16.03 -9.55 -0.90
N GLY A 197 15.02 -10.21 -1.47
CA GLY A 197 14.53 -9.98 -2.82
C GLY A 197 15.43 -10.62 -3.89
N VAL A 198 14.86 -10.91 -5.06
CA VAL A 198 15.59 -11.48 -6.19
C VAL A 198 15.16 -10.76 -7.47
N ALA A 199 16.13 -10.17 -8.18
CA ALA A 199 15.91 -9.43 -9.42
C ALA A 199 14.79 -8.37 -9.30
N VAL A 200 13.64 -8.60 -9.94
CA VAL A 200 12.49 -7.68 -9.93
C VAL A 200 11.59 -7.84 -8.71
N PHE A 201 11.77 -8.90 -7.92
CA PHE A 201 10.97 -9.17 -6.73
C PHE A 201 11.55 -8.42 -5.53
N PRO A 202 10.72 -7.63 -4.83
CA PRO A 202 11.23 -6.73 -3.81
C PRO A 202 11.72 -7.45 -2.55
N PRO A 203 12.68 -6.87 -1.81
CA PRO A 203 13.00 -7.30 -0.47
C PRO A 203 11.81 -7.09 0.47
N LEU A 204 11.63 -8.01 1.40
CA LEU A 204 10.55 -7.98 2.40
C LEU A 204 11.02 -7.51 3.78
N TRP A 205 12.32 -7.67 4.09
CA TRP A 205 12.96 -7.22 5.32
C TRP A 205 14.49 -7.15 5.17
N GLY A 206 15.21 -6.88 6.26
CA GLY A 206 16.66 -7.01 6.33
C GLY A 206 17.46 -5.79 5.87
N GLN A 207 18.78 -5.92 5.99
CA GLN A 207 19.78 -4.94 5.59
C GLN A 207 20.70 -5.52 4.52
N ASP A 208 21.29 -4.65 3.69
CA ASP A 208 22.45 -5.03 2.89
C ASP A 208 23.71 -5.16 3.74
N LYS A 209 24.81 -5.58 3.10
CA LYS A 209 26.12 -5.74 3.74
C LYS A 209 26.70 -4.46 4.37
N ASN A 210 26.18 -3.28 4.00
CA ASN A 210 26.61 -1.99 4.51
C ASN A 210 25.65 -1.46 5.60
N GLY A 211 24.66 -2.24 6.03
CA GLY A 211 23.67 -1.83 7.02
C GLY A 211 22.55 -0.95 6.46
N LYS A 212 22.41 -0.79 5.14
CA LYS A 212 21.27 -0.07 4.56
C LYS A 212 20.03 -0.96 4.62
N TRP A 213 18.92 -0.45 5.14
CA TRP A 213 17.65 -1.17 5.14
C TRP A 213 17.14 -1.42 3.72
N LEU A 214 16.67 -2.64 3.47
CA LEU A 214 16.25 -3.07 2.13
C LEU A 214 14.77 -2.79 1.85
N SER A 215 13.92 -2.88 2.89
CA SER A 215 12.46 -2.92 2.76
C SER A 215 11.75 -1.81 3.54
N TYR A 216 10.43 -1.90 3.63
CA TYR A 216 9.58 -0.92 4.33
C TYR A 216 9.85 -0.88 5.83
N ASN A 217 9.73 0.31 6.42
CA ASN A 217 9.91 0.51 7.86
C ASN A 217 8.64 0.16 8.66
N THR A 218 8.78 0.15 9.98
CA THR A 218 7.71 -0.23 10.93
C THR A 218 6.56 0.79 11.01
N GLY A 219 6.65 1.95 10.37
CA GLY A 219 5.55 2.90 10.19
C GLY A 219 4.65 2.58 8.99
N ALA A 220 5.13 1.76 8.04
CA ALA A 220 4.42 1.39 6.83
C ALA A 220 3.15 0.59 7.12
N GLY A 221 2.16 0.72 6.24
CA GLY A 221 0.92 -0.07 6.33
C GLY A 221 1.21 -1.58 6.27
N MET A 222 2.21 -1.97 5.47
CA MET A 222 2.61 -3.36 5.28
C MET A 222 3.34 -3.97 6.48
N SER A 223 3.69 -3.19 7.50
CA SER A 223 4.29 -3.68 8.75
C SER A 223 3.27 -3.95 9.86
N LYS A 224 1.97 -3.73 9.57
CA LYS A 224 0.90 -3.86 10.56
C LYS A 224 0.24 -5.22 10.39
N LEU A 225 0.21 -5.99 11.48
CA LEU A 225 -0.23 -7.39 11.48
C LEU A 225 -1.64 -7.61 10.92
N ASN A 226 -2.52 -6.61 10.96
CA ASN A 226 -3.86 -6.72 10.38
C ASN A 226 -3.99 -6.22 8.92
N LYS A 227 -3.00 -5.47 8.42
CA LYS A 227 -3.02 -4.85 7.08
C LYS A 227 -2.22 -5.67 6.08
N ALA A 228 -1.04 -6.12 6.47
CA ALA A 228 -0.19 -6.98 5.64
C ALA A 228 -0.94 -8.23 5.13
N PRO A 229 -1.60 -9.04 5.98
CA PRO A 229 -2.28 -10.24 5.50
C PRO A 229 -3.51 -9.93 4.62
N ALA A 230 -4.17 -8.78 4.80
CA ALA A 230 -5.24 -8.34 3.92
C ALA A 230 -4.73 -8.08 2.49
N TRP A 231 -3.54 -7.50 2.36
CA TRP A 231 -2.90 -7.32 1.06
C TRP A 231 -2.36 -8.64 0.51
N ILE A 232 -1.65 -9.42 1.32
CA ILE A 232 -1.05 -10.71 0.93
C ILE A 232 -2.13 -11.68 0.43
N LYS A 233 -3.25 -11.80 1.13
CA LYS A 233 -4.35 -12.71 0.75
C LYS A 233 -4.85 -12.45 -0.67
N GLU A 234 -4.95 -11.20 -1.11
CA GLU A 234 -5.44 -10.85 -2.45
C GLU A 234 -4.36 -10.88 -3.52
N ASN A 235 -3.10 -10.65 -3.15
CA ASN A 235 -2.04 -10.34 -4.11
C ASN A 235 -0.98 -11.42 -4.22
N MET A 236 -0.89 -12.34 -3.26
CA MET A 236 0.18 -13.31 -3.14
C MET A 236 -0.34 -14.74 -2.97
N PRO A 237 0.39 -15.75 -3.50
CA PRO A 237 1.54 -15.61 -4.40
C PRO A 237 1.19 -14.89 -5.71
N LEU A 238 2.16 -14.24 -6.35
CA LEU A 238 1.90 -13.39 -7.52
C LEU A 238 1.22 -14.21 -8.64
N GLY A 239 0.11 -13.69 -9.18
CA GLY A 239 -0.72 -14.39 -10.17
C GLY A 239 -1.63 -15.49 -9.60
N GLN A 240 -1.54 -15.76 -8.29
CA GLN A 240 -2.31 -16.77 -7.56
C GLN A 240 -2.97 -16.15 -6.31
N GLY A 241 -3.33 -14.87 -6.39
CA GLY A 241 -4.06 -14.17 -5.33
C GLY A 241 -5.34 -14.91 -4.92
N GLY A 242 -5.63 -14.93 -3.62
CA GLY A 242 -6.79 -15.60 -3.05
C GLY A 242 -6.60 -17.08 -2.72
N THR A 243 -5.48 -17.70 -3.10
CA THR A 243 -5.22 -19.14 -2.88
C THR A 243 -4.81 -19.49 -1.45
N LEU A 244 -4.17 -18.57 -0.73
CA LEU A 244 -3.89 -18.76 0.70
C LEU A 244 -5.19 -18.72 1.48
N SER A 245 -5.39 -19.59 2.46
CA SER A 245 -6.44 -19.43 3.47
C SER A 245 -6.19 -18.16 4.31
N ASP A 246 -7.21 -17.72 5.06
CA ASP A 246 -7.06 -16.56 5.94
C ASP A 246 -6.01 -16.82 7.03
N GLN A 247 -5.94 -18.04 7.56
CA GLN A 247 -4.91 -18.39 8.55
C GLN A 247 -3.51 -18.39 7.91
N GLU A 248 -3.34 -18.97 6.72
CA GLU A 248 -2.05 -18.97 6.03
C GLU A 248 -1.55 -17.55 5.71
N ALA A 249 -2.46 -16.66 5.27
CA ALA A 249 -2.12 -15.26 5.02
C ALA A 249 -1.72 -14.53 6.31
N ALA A 250 -2.42 -14.78 7.42
CA ALA A 250 -2.09 -14.22 8.73
C ALA A 250 -0.72 -14.72 9.25
N ASP A 251 -0.48 -16.03 9.14
CA ASP A 251 0.73 -16.69 9.62
C ASP A 251 1.96 -16.22 8.84
N VAL A 252 1.91 -16.19 7.50
CA VAL A 252 3.04 -15.71 6.70
C VAL A 252 3.32 -14.22 6.95
N ALA A 253 2.27 -13.39 7.11
CA ALA A 253 2.45 -11.99 7.45
C ALA A 253 3.10 -11.82 8.84
N LEU A 254 2.68 -12.61 9.83
CA LEU A 254 3.26 -12.63 11.17
C LEU A 254 4.76 -12.98 11.11
N PHE A 255 5.13 -14.00 10.33
CA PHE A 255 6.53 -14.38 10.14
C PHE A 255 7.35 -13.27 9.48
N VAL A 256 6.85 -12.68 8.39
CA VAL A 256 7.52 -11.61 7.61
C VAL A 256 7.70 -10.33 8.45
N ASP A 257 6.68 -9.93 9.20
CA ASP A 257 6.72 -8.71 9.99
C ASP A 257 7.49 -8.85 11.32
N ALA A 258 7.77 -10.08 11.77
CA ALA A 258 8.65 -10.37 12.93
C ALA A 258 10.16 -10.26 12.60
N GLN A 259 10.51 -10.06 11.33
CA GLN A 259 11.90 -9.97 10.88
C GLN A 259 12.48 -8.55 11.07
N PRO A 260 13.82 -8.41 11.19
CA PRO A 260 14.46 -7.10 11.35
C PRO A 260 14.18 -6.16 10.18
N ARG A 261 13.79 -4.92 10.50
CA ARG A 261 13.55 -3.83 9.55
C ARG A 261 13.76 -2.47 10.24
N ALA A 262 13.83 -1.40 9.46
CA ALA A 262 13.94 -0.04 9.99
C ALA A 262 12.83 0.28 10.99
N SER A 263 13.22 0.82 12.15
CA SER A 263 12.28 1.49 13.05
C SER A 263 11.83 2.81 12.43
N PHE A 264 10.61 3.24 12.73
CA PHE A 264 10.08 4.51 12.22
C PHE A 264 10.09 5.53 13.35
N ASP A 265 10.72 6.67 13.11
CA ASP A 265 10.54 7.89 13.89
C ASP A 265 10.17 9.01 12.92
N LEU A 266 8.98 9.60 13.09
CA LEU A 266 8.48 10.63 12.19
C LEU A 266 9.49 11.76 11.96
N LYS A 267 10.23 12.18 13.00
CA LYS A 267 11.16 13.32 12.91
C LYS A 267 12.31 13.02 11.96
N ASP A 268 12.74 11.76 11.87
CA ASP A 268 13.83 11.32 10.99
C ASP A 268 13.42 11.33 9.51
N HIS A 269 12.13 11.44 9.20
CA HIS A 269 11.61 11.41 7.84
C HIS A 269 11.11 12.78 7.34
N LEU A 270 11.19 13.82 8.17
CA LEU A 270 10.88 15.18 7.77
C LEU A 270 12.14 15.89 7.25
N LEU A 271 11.94 16.84 6.35
CA LEU A 271 12.96 17.81 5.95
C LEU A 271 13.11 18.88 7.05
N PRO A 272 14.22 19.65 7.06
CA PRO A 272 14.33 20.85 7.89
C PRO A 272 13.13 21.78 7.70
N LYS A 273 12.78 22.55 8.74
CA LYS A 273 11.58 23.39 8.75
C LYS A 273 11.56 24.42 7.61
N GLU A 274 12.75 24.88 7.25
CA GLU A 274 13.03 25.88 6.23
C GLU A 274 12.82 25.31 4.81
N GLU A 275 12.85 23.99 4.65
CA GLU A 275 12.76 23.28 3.38
C GLU A 275 11.45 22.49 3.22
N MET A 276 10.84 22.04 4.32
CA MET A 276 9.74 21.06 4.30
C MET A 276 8.41 21.57 3.71
N GLY A 277 8.33 22.86 3.39
CA GLY A 277 7.09 23.53 3.01
C GLY A 277 6.03 23.43 4.11
N HIS A 278 4.75 23.42 3.73
CA HIS A 278 3.67 23.24 4.70
C HIS A 278 3.47 21.75 5.05
N TYR A 279 3.54 21.44 6.35
CA TYR A 279 3.20 20.13 6.89
C TYR A 279 1.81 20.16 7.52
N ASN A 280 0.84 19.58 6.82
CA ASN A 280 -0.59 19.69 7.15
C ASN A 280 -1.09 18.67 8.19
N SER A 281 -0.27 17.68 8.55
CA SER A 281 -0.64 16.67 9.54
C SER A 281 -0.70 17.29 10.94
N LYS A 282 -1.67 16.86 11.74
CA LYS A 282 -1.77 17.22 13.17
C LYS A 282 -0.97 16.25 14.05
N VAL A 283 -0.19 15.35 13.46
CA VAL A 283 0.69 14.43 14.16
C VAL A 283 2.12 14.89 13.99
N HIS A 284 2.74 15.29 15.10
CA HIS A 284 4.12 15.79 15.15
C HIS A 284 5.10 14.79 15.76
N GLU A 285 4.58 13.73 16.38
CA GLU A 285 5.37 12.64 16.96
C GLU A 285 4.69 11.31 16.70
N GLU A 286 5.45 10.37 16.16
CA GLU A 286 5.02 9.00 15.95
C GLU A 286 6.26 8.12 15.87
N LYS A 287 6.27 7.04 16.66
CA LYS A 287 7.34 6.05 16.65
C LYS A 287 6.77 4.65 16.53
N HIS A 288 7.43 3.80 15.76
CA HIS A 288 7.15 2.37 15.70
C HIS A 288 8.45 1.58 15.69
N SER A 289 8.39 0.39 16.28
CA SER A 289 9.36 -0.68 16.13
C SER A 289 8.62 -1.97 15.78
N VAL A 290 9.36 -3.05 15.52
CA VAL A 290 8.74 -4.37 15.33
C VAL A 290 7.99 -4.77 16.60
N GLU A 291 8.61 -4.60 17.76
CA GLU A 291 8.04 -4.89 19.08
C GLU A 291 6.75 -4.09 19.32
N SER A 292 6.73 -2.79 19.03
CA SER A 292 5.52 -1.99 19.24
C SER A 292 4.37 -2.43 18.34
N ASN A 293 4.67 -2.87 17.12
CA ASN A 293 3.66 -3.38 16.18
C ASN A 293 3.03 -4.68 16.69
N PHE A 294 3.80 -5.58 17.29
CA PHE A 294 3.30 -6.80 17.91
C PHE A 294 2.53 -6.50 19.20
N LYS A 295 3.06 -5.61 20.04
CA LYS A 295 2.42 -5.18 21.28
C LYS A 295 1.03 -4.57 21.05
N ALA A 296 0.82 -3.86 19.94
CA ALA A 296 -0.50 -3.33 19.56
C ALA A 296 -1.59 -4.40 19.37
N PHE A 297 -1.20 -5.68 19.22
CA PHE A 297 -2.09 -6.83 19.13
C PHE A 297 -2.08 -7.68 20.41
N GLY A 298 -1.43 -7.24 21.48
CA GLY A 298 -1.28 -8.00 22.72
C GLY A 298 -0.26 -9.14 22.62
N LEU A 299 0.64 -9.09 21.63
CA LEU A 299 1.66 -10.11 21.41
C LEU A 299 3.01 -9.66 21.93
N ASP A 300 3.76 -10.58 22.53
CA ASP A 300 5.17 -10.41 22.84
C ASP A 300 6.03 -10.97 21.69
N LEU A 301 6.90 -10.15 21.10
CA LEU A 301 7.68 -10.53 19.92
C LEU A 301 8.62 -11.71 20.20
N GLN A 302 9.28 -11.73 21.36
CA GLN A 302 10.23 -12.79 21.69
C GLN A 302 9.51 -14.12 21.91
N LYS A 303 8.36 -14.08 22.59
CA LYS A 303 7.50 -15.26 22.75
C LYS A 303 6.97 -15.77 21.42
N ILE A 304 6.58 -14.89 20.51
CA ILE A 304 6.16 -15.31 19.16
C ILE A 304 7.32 -15.94 18.38
N LYS A 305 8.54 -15.40 18.47
CA LYS A 305 9.69 -15.91 17.71
C LYS A 305 10.29 -17.19 18.30
N THR A 306 10.26 -17.34 19.62
CA THR A 306 11.04 -18.39 20.33
C THR A 306 10.18 -19.39 21.10
N GLY A 307 8.90 -19.09 21.32
CA GLY A 307 8.00 -19.88 22.16
C GLY A 307 8.24 -19.73 23.66
N LYS A 308 9.23 -18.92 24.07
CA LYS A 308 9.64 -18.71 25.46
C LYS A 308 9.28 -17.31 25.93
#